data_AF-A0A1J3DAR9-F1
#
_entry.id   AF-A0A1J3DAR9-F1
#
_cell.length_a   1.000
_cell.length_b   1.000
_cell.length_c   1.000
_cell.angle_alpha   90.00
_cell.angle_beta   90.00
_cell.angle_gamma   90.00
#
_symmetry.space_group_name_H-M   'P 1'
#
loop_
_entity.id
_entity.type
_entity.pdbx_description
1 polymer ?
#
loop_
_entity_poly.entity_id
_entity_poly.type
_entity_poly.pdbx_seq_one_letter_code
_entity_poly.pdbx_strand_id
1 'polypeptide(L)'
;VYKVCGPDGCAVEAILAALDDAIADGVDVITISIVGDNYAFDKDTLAIGSFHAMSKGIITVASGGNRGPSPGQACNIAPWIFTVAASSTDRKFVTKVVTGDGKTIVVS
;
A
#
# COMPACT_ATOMS: atom_id res chain seq x y z
N VAL A 1 -8.67 2.13 14.47
CA VAL A 1 -7.93 2.85 13.39
C VAL A 1 -6.63 3.32 13.99
N TYR A 2 -5.51 2.95 13.38
CA TYR A 2 -4.17 3.32 13.86
C TYR A 2 -3.56 4.36 12.91
N LYS A 3 -3.30 5.57 13.40
CA LYS A 3 -2.76 6.67 12.58
C LYS A 3 -1.24 6.66 12.66
N VAL A 4 -0.60 6.28 11.56
CA VAL A 4 0.88 6.18 11.48
C VAL A 4 1.51 7.20 10.53
N CYS A 5 0.70 7.91 9.76
CA CYS A 5 1.14 8.92 8.79
C CYS A 5 0.63 10.31 9.16
N GLY A 6 1.47 11.31 8.91
CA GLY A 6 1.16 12.73 8.98
C GLY A 6 1.58 13.47 7.70
N PRO A 7 1.59 14.81 7.72
CA PRO A 7 2.04 15.63 6.60
C PRO A 7 3.46 15.31 6.14
N ASP A 8 4.33 14.91 7.06
CA ASP A 8 5.75 14.62 6.80
C ASP A 8 6.02 13.15 6.40
N GLY A 9 4.96 12.36 6.20
CA GLY A 9 5.05 10.94 5.88
C GLY A 9 4.72 10.03 7.06
N CYS A 10 5.20 8.78 6.99
CA CYS A 10 4.90 7.73 7.96
C CYS A 10 6.18 7.29 8.66
N ALA A 11 6.27 7.53 9.97
CA ALA A 11 7.46 7.15 10.74
C ALA A 11 7.50 5.64 10.95
N VAL A 12 8.67 5.02 10.82
CA VAL A 12 8.84 3.56 10.93
C VAL A 12 8.47 3.04 12.32
N GLU A 13 8.81 3.80 13.36
CA GLU A 13 8.46 3.52 14.74
C GLU A 13 6.94 3.58 14.98
N ALA A 14 6.23 4.49 14.32
CA ALA A 14 4.77 4.58 14.42
C ALA A 14 4.09 3.39 13.72
N ILE A 15 4.65 2.93 12.60
CA ILE A 15 4.16 1.74 11.89
C ILE A 15 4.32 0.49 12.77
N LEU A 16 5.49 0.28 13.38
CA LEU A 16 5.71 -0.87 14.27
C LEU A 16 4.82 -0.83 15.50
N ALA A 17 4.70 0.33 16.15
CA ALA A 17 3.81 0.49 17.31
C ALA A 17 2.36 0.16 16.95
N ALA A 18 1.88 0.64 15.80
CA ALA A 18 0.52 0.35 15.34
C ALA A 18 0.31 -1.13 14.99
N LEU A 19 1.31 -1.81 14.43
CA LEU A 19 1.23 -3.25 14.17
C LEU A 19 1.18 -4.04 15.48
N ASP A 20 2.00 -3.69 16.46
CA ASP A 20 2.01 -4.32 17.79
C ASP A 20 0.66 -4.11 18.50
N ASP A 21 0.17 -2.87 18.56
CA ASP A 21 -1.13 -2.53 19.15
C ASP A 21 -2.28 -3.25 18.43
N ALA A 22 -2.28 -3.28 17.09
CA ALA A 22 -3.31 -3.99 16.32
C ALA A 22 -3.33 -5.50 16.61
N ILE A 23 -2.16 -6.11 16.77
CA ILE A 23 -2.05 -7.52 17.14
C ILE A 23 -2.58 -7.74 18.57
N ALA A 24 -2.20 -6.87 19.51
CA ALA A 24 -2.64 -6.96 20.91
C ALA A 24 -4.16 -6.75 21.06
N ASP A 25 -4.73 -5.84 20.27
CA ASP A 25 -6.17 -5.59 20.21
C ASP A 25 -6.95 -6.74 19.56
N GLY A 26 -6.27 -7.72 18.95
CA GLY A 26 -6.88 -8.93 18.41
C GLY A 26 -7.67 -8.68 17.13
N VAL A 27 -7.20 -7.79 16.25
CA VAL A 27 -7.85 -7.55 14.95
C VAL A 27 -7.82 -8.80 14.08
N ASP A 28 -8.83 -8.98 13.23
CA ASP A 28 -8.87 -10.12 12.30
C ASP A 28 -7.99 -9.92 11.05
N VAL A 29 -7.87 -8.67 10.59
CA VAL A 29 -7.17 -8.29 9.36
C VAL A 29 -6.49 -6.94 9.54
N ILE A 30 -5.27 -6.80 9.04
CA ILE A 30 -4.57 -5.51 8.92
C ILE A 30 -4.56 -5.09 7.46
N THR A 31 -5.05 -3.88 7.18
CA THR A 31 -4.92 -3.25 5.85
C THR A 31 -3.99 -2.05 5.93
N ILE A 32 -2.99 -2.00 5.06
CA ILE A 32 -1.95 -0.98 5.07
C ILE A 32 -1.57 -0.56 3.66
N SER A 33 -1.95 0.66 3.27
CA SER A 33 -1.61 1.25 1.96
C SER A 33 -0.35 2.11 2.04
N ILE A 34 0.70 1.55 2.65
CA ILE A 34 2.02 2.15 2.80
C ILE A 34 3.02 1.16 2.19
N VAL A 35 4.08 1.68 1.59
CA VAL A 35 5.20 0.88 1.13
C VAL A 35 6.44 1.24 1.94
N GLY A 36 7.18 0.22 2.36
CA GLY A 36 8.51 0.38 2.91
C GLY A 36 9.55 0.59 1.81
N ASP A 37 10.79 0.83 2.24
CA ASP A 37 11.95 0.78 1.38
C ASP A 37 12.30 -0.68 1.02
N ASN A 38 12.97 -0.88 -0.12
CA ASN A 38 13.35 -2.21 -0.61
C ASN A 38 14.56 -2.77 0.18
N TYR A 39 14.34 -3.10 1.45
CA TYR A 39 15.32 -3.72 2.32
C TYR A 39 15.15 -5.25 2.37
N ALA A 40 16.14 -5.93 2.95
CA ALA A 40 15.98 -7.31 3.36
C ALA A 40 14.90 -7.44 4.44
N PHE A 41 14.21 -8.58 4.52
CA PHE A 41 13.03 -8.75 5.38
C PHE A 41 13.31 -8.54 6.87
N ASP A 42 14.54 -8.76 7.33
CA ASP A 42 14.99 -8.52 8.70
C ASP A 42 15.21 -7.03 9.02
N LYS A 43 15.07 -6.15 8.03
CA LYS A 43 15.20 -4.69 8.14
C LYS A 43 13.98 -3.93 7.64
N ASP A 44 13.05 -4.63 7.00
CA ASP A 44 11.79 -4.07 6.54
C ASP A 44 10.76 -4.07 7.69
N THR A 45 10.36 -2.86 8.08
CA THR A 45 9.39 -2.58 9.14
C THR A 45 8.05 -3.31 8.93
N LEU A 46 7.55 -3.30 7.69
CA LEU A 46 6.30 -3.97 7.33
C LEU A 46 6.47 -5.47 7.30
N ALA A 47 7.61 -5.98 6.80
CA ALA A 47 7.90 -7.40 6.82
C ALA A 47 7.96 -7.94 8.25
N ILE A 48 8.66 -7.26 9.16
CA ILE A 48 8.77 -7.65 10.58
C ILE A 48 7.39 -7.64 11.26
N GLY A 49 6.68 -6.52 11.23
CA GLY A 49 5.41 -6.41 11.94
C GLY A 49 4.32 -7.35 11.37
N SER A 50 4.27 -7.51 10.04
CA SER A 50 3.35 -8.48 9.42
C SER A 50 3.71 -9.94 9.70
N PHE A 51 4.99 -10.25 9.93
CA PHE A 51 5.41 -11.59 10.36
C PHE A 51 4.85 -11.92 11.75
N HIS A 52 4.95 -10.96 12.68
CA HIS A 52 4.34 -11.09 14.00
C HIS A 52 2.81 -11.22 13.92
N ALA A 53 2.15 -10.44 13.06
CA ALA A 53 0.72 -10.57 12.80
C ALA A 53 0.34 -11.96 12.27
N MET A 54 1.06 -12.45 11.26
CA MET A 54 0.84 -13.78 10.68
C MET A 54 1.01 -14.89 11.72
N SER A 55 1.98 -14.76 12.64
CA SER A 55 2.17 -15.73 13.73
C SER A 55 0.98 -15.84 14.68
N LYS A 56 0.09 -14.85 14.68
CA LYS A 56 -1.16 -14.80 15.45
C LYS A 56 -2.40 -15.08 14.59
N GLY A 57 -2.22 -15.47 13.32
CA GLY A 57 -3.32 -15.74 12.40
C GLY A 57 -3.94 -14.48 11.78
N ILE A 58 -3.27 -13.33 11.87
CA ILE A 58 -3.75 -12.04 11.36
C ILE A 58 -3.09 -11.78 10.01
N ILE A 59 -3.89 -11.76 8.92
CA ILE A 59 -3.37 -11.48 7.59
C ILE A 59 -3.14 -9.98 7.40
N THR A 60 -2.00 -9.62 6.81
CA THR A 60 -1.69 -8.24 6.41
C THR A 60 -1.88 -8.08 4.90
N VAL A 61 -2.77 -7.18 4.51
CA VAL A 61 -3.06 -6.79 3.12
C VAL A 61 -2.36 -5.46 2.83
N ALA A 62 -1.40 -5.47 1.89
CA ALA A 62 -0.57 -4.30 1.60
C ALA A 62 -0.48 -3.99 0.11
N SER A 63 -0.24 -2.73 -0.26
CA SER A 63 -0.08 -2.34 -1.67
C SER A 63 1.26 -2.80 -2.25
N GLY A 64 1.29 -3.16 -3.53
CA GLY A 64 2.51 -3.50 -4.26
C GLY A 64 3.38 -2.30 -4.67
N GLY A 65 2.95 -1.08 -4.33
CA GLY A 65 3.64 0.16 -4.69
C GLY A 65 3.34 0.68 -6.10
N ASN A 66 3.74 1.93 -6.34
CA ASN A 66 3.42 2.68 -7.56
C ASN A 66 4.67 3.03 -8.40
N ARG A 67 5.77 2.29 -8.22
CA ARG A 67 7.07 2.55 -8.90
C ARG A 67 7.22 1.83 -10.25
N GLY A 68 6.19 1.11 -10.70
CA GLY A 68 6.17 0.45 -12.01
C GLY A 68 6.34 1.45 -13.18
N PRO A 69 6.44 0.97 -14.44
CA PRO A 69 6.08 -0.38 -14.89
C PRO A 69 7.27 -1.35 -15.02
N SER A 70 8.50 -0.92 -14.74
CA SER A 70 9.68 -1.78 -14.89
C SER A 70 9.60 -3.02 -13.98
N PRO A 71 10.09 -4.19 -14.43
CA PRO A 71 10.19 -5.38 -13.59
C PRO A 71 10.98 -5.11 -12.30
N GLY A 72 10.60 -5.78 -11.20
CA GLY A 72 11.29 -5.67 -9.92
C GLY A 72 10.99 -4.41 -9.10
N GLN A 73 9.93 -3.66 -9.44
CA GLN A 73 9.51 -2.45 -8.73
C GLN A 73 8.42 -2.69 -7.66
N ALA A 74 8.03 -3.95 -7.43
CA ALA A 74 7.04 -4.29 -6.42
C ALA A 74 7.62 -4.15 -5.00
N CYS A 75 6.83 -3.58 -4.09
CA CYS A 75 7.14 -3.47 -2.66
C CYS A 75 6.31 -4.49 -1.86
N ASN A 76 6.59 -4.60 -0.55
CA ASN A 76 5.85 -5.48 0.37
C ASN A 76 5.83 -6.95 -0.10
N ILE A 77 6.98 -7.45 -0.56
CA ILE A 77 7.10 -8.76 -1.22
C ILE A 77 7.37 -9.92 -0.24
N ALA A 78 7.25 -9.69 1.06
CA ALA A 78 7.45 -10.74 2.05
C ALA A 78 6.38 -11.85 1.86
N PRO A 79 6.73 -13.14 1.88
CA PRO A 79 5.80 -14.23 1.52
C PRO A 79 4.53 -14.33 2.37
N TRP A 80 4.53 -13.74 3.57
CA TRP A 80 3.39 -13.71 4.50
C TRP A 80 2.50 -12.47 4.33
N ILE A 81 2.80 -11.58 3.40
CA ILE A 81 1.98 -10.41 3.08
C ILE A 81 1.12 -10.72 1.86
N PHE A 82 -0.16 -10.35 1.92
CA PHE A 82 -1.04 -10.34 0.75
C PHE A 82 -0.81 -9.04 -0.04
N THR A 83 0.10 -9.08 -1.00
CA THR A 83 0.51 -7.93 -1.81
C THR A 83 -0.44 -7.67 -2.98
N VAL A 84 -0.99 -6.45 -3.06
CA VAL A 84 -2.06 -6.09 -4.00
C VAL A 84 -1.55 -5.14 -5.08
N ALA A 85 -1.70 -5.52 -6.35
CA ALA A 85 -1.46 -4.66 -7.51
C ALA A 85 -2.68 -3.77 -7.81
N ALA A 86 -2.48 -2.70 -8.60
CA ALA A 86 -3.55 -1.84 -9.06
C ALA A 86 -3.96 -2.17 -10.50
N SER A 87 -5.27 -2.16 -10.76
CA SER A 87 -5.85 -2.25 -12.10
C SER A 87 -6.99 -1.23 -12.25
N SER A 88 -7.42 -1.00 -13.48
CA SER A 88 -8.58 -0.16 -13.78
C SER A 88 -9.87 -0.99 -13.83
N THR A 89 -10.99 -0.34 -13.54
CA THR A 89 -12.35 -0.85 -13.78
C THR A 89 -12.83 -0.47 -15.17
N ASP A 90 -14.03 -0.91 -15.55
CA ASP A 90 -14.72 -0.50 -16.78
C ASP A 90 -15.12 0.99 -16.79
N ARG A 91 -15.44 1.56 -15.61
CA ARG A 91 -15.74 2.98 -15.44
C ARG A 91 -14.53 3.85 -15.75
N LYS A 92 -14.71 4.83 -16.65
CA LYS A 92 -13.71 5.86 -16.99
C LYS A 92 -14.27 7.25 -16.78
N PHE A 93 -13.49 8.11 -16.14
CA PHE A 93 -13.76 9.53 -16.10
C PHE A 93 -13.05 10.18 -17.30
N VAL A 94 -13.79 10.98 -18.07
CA VAL A 94 -13.26 11.64 -19.26
C VAL A 94 -13.59 13.14 -19.22
N THR A 95 -12.67 13.95 -19.72
CA THR A 95 -12.84 15.39 -19.86
C THR A 95 -12.99 15.74 -21.34
N LYS A 96 -14.02 16.53 -21.67
CA LYS A 96 -14.21 17.04 -23.03
C LYS A 96 -13.53 18.40 -23.16
N VAL A 97 -12.64 18.52 -24.12
CA VAL A 97 -11.92 19.76 -24.44
C VAL A 97 -12.42 20.28 -25.79
N VAL A 98 -12.94 21.50 -25.81
CA VAL A 98 -13.32 22.18 -27.07
C VAL A 98 -12.20 23.11 -27.48
N THR A 99 -11.62 22.88 -28.66
CA THR A 99 -10.51 23.68 -29.20
C THR A 99 -11.02 24.94 -29.90
N GLY A 100 -10.11 25.90 -30.17
CA GLY A 100 -10.46 27.17 -30.80
C GLY A 100 -11.02 27.06 -32.23
N ASP A 101 -10.74 25.95 -32.93
CA ASP A 101 -11.34 25.61 -34.23
C ASP A 101 -12.66 24.81 -34.09
N GLY A 102 -13.21 24.70 -32.87
CA GLY A 102 -14.50 24.06 -32.58
C GLY A 102 -14.47 22.54 -32.47
N LYS A 103 -13.31 21.88 -32.60
CA LYS A 103 -13.22 20.43 -32.43
C LYS A 103 -13.36 20.05 -30.96
N THR A 104 -14.07 18.94 -30.70
CA THR A 104 -14.17 18.36 -29.36
C THR A 104 -13.25 17.15 -29.25
N ILE A 105 -12.32 17.19 -28.29
CA ILE A 105 -11.42 16.09 -27.94
C ILE A 105 -11.90 15.51 -26.61
N VAL A 106 -12.02 14.18 -26.53
CA VAL A 106 -12.28 13.47 -25.28
C VAL A 106 -10.94 12.96 -24.76
N VAL A 107 -10.47 13.51 -23.64
CA VAL A 107 -9.26 13.04 -22.95
C VAL A 107 -9.65 12.26 -21.71
N SER A 108 -8.97 11.14 -21.47
CA SER A 108 -9.16 10.23 -20.34
C SER A 108 -7.85 9.99 -19.62
#